data_AF-A0A2G9TPA6-F1
#
_entry.id   AF-A0A2G9TPA6-F1
#
_cell.length_a   1.000
_cell.length_b   1.000
_cell.length_c   1.000
_cell.angle_alpha   90.00
_cell.angle_beta   90.00
_cell.angle_gamma   90.00
#
_symmetry.space_group_name_H-M   'P 1'
#
loop_
_entity.id
_entity.type
_entity.pdbx_description
1 polymer ?
#
loop_
_entity_poly.entity_id
_entity_poly.type
_entity_poly.pdbx_seq_one_letter_code
_entity_poly.pdbx_strand_id
1 'polypeptide(L)'
;VSSFRACDARRKGLDRTLFGHVAVVFVDEVQPFLTGCVALDNQARFAEKSGALALVVGPASRIQRNRKPMKIRASKIPVVVLDDQETQRLRQQLAEAGQGAAVAHLRLDFIEPKPPHVLKLQ
;
A
#
# COMPACT_ATOMS: atom_id res chain seq x y z
N VAL A 1 -1.35 -9.35 1.42
CA VAL A 1 0.05 -9.84 1.33
C VAL A 1 0.72 -9.61 2.68
N SER A 2 1.42 -10.59 3.25
CA SER A 2 2.14 -10.40 4.52
C SER A 2 3.23 -9.34 4.38
N SER A 3 3.45 -8.51 5.40
CA SER A 3 4.55 -7.54 5.43
C SER A 3 5.94 -8.20 5.30
N PHE A 4 6.09 -9.45 5.70
CA PHE A 4 7.36 -10.18 5.61
C PHE A 4 7.65 -10.80 4.23
N ARG A 5 6.71 -10.73 3.28
CA ARG A 5 6.92 -11.34 1.95
C ARG A 5 8.10 -10.70 1.21
N ALA A 6 8.35 -9.41 1.43
CA ALA A 6 9.53 -8.71 0.92
C ALA A 6 10.86 -9.15 1.58
N CYS A 7 10.80 -9.84 2.72
CA CYS A 7 11.96 -10.36 3.44
C CYS A 7 12.37 -11.77 3.01
N ASP A 8 11.54 -12.47 2.22
CA ASP A 8 11.81 -13.85 1.82
C ASP A 8 12.97 -13.90 0.81
N ALA A 9 14.16 -14.27 1.30
CA ALA A 9 15.37 -14.38 0.48
C ALA A 9 15.20 -15.38 -0.68
N ARG A 10 14.33 -16.39 -0.54
CA ARG A 10 14.07 -17.39 -1.59
C ARG A 10 13.38 -16.78 -2.81
N ARG A 11 12.65 -15.67 -2.62
CA ARG A 11 11.96 -14.95 -3.69
C ARG A 11 12.89 -14.03 -4.46
N LYS A 12 14.15 -13.83 -4.03
CA LYS A 12 15.14 -12.92 -4.65
C LYS A 12 14.57 -11.52 -4.95
N GLY A 13 13.57 -11.09 -4.17
CA GLY A 13 12.87 -9.81 -4.36
C GLY A 13 11.80 -9.79 -5.46
N LEU A 14 11.27 -10.94 -5.89
CA LEU A 14 10.24 -11.05 -6.93
C LEU A 14 9.16 -12.09 -6.56
N ASP A 15 7.90 -11.69 -6.65
CA ASP A 15 6.75 -12.55 -6.38
C ASP A 15 5.77 -12.53 -7.55
N ARG A 16 5.78 -13.58 -8.37
CA ARG A 16 4.94 -13.70 -9.57
C ARG A 16 3.44 -13.66 -9.27
N THR A 17 3.02 -13.89 -8.03
CA THR A 17 1.59 -13.78 -7.64
C THR A 17 1.09 -12.35 -7.59
N LEU A 18 1.99 -11.35 -7.65
CA LEU A 18 1.64 -9.94 -7.64
C LEU A 18 1.57 -9.32 -9.04
N PHE A 19 2.03 -10.03 -10.07
CA PHE A 19 2.07 -9.50 -11.42
C PHE A 19 0.66 -9.15 -11.92
N GLY A 20 0.45 -7.89 -12.31
CA GLY A 20 -0.86 -7.42 -12.77
C GLY A 20 -1.91 -7.23 -11.66
N HIS A 21 -1.52 -7.34 -10.38
CA HIS A 21 -2.43 -7.18 -9.24
C HIS A 21 -2.08 -5.94 -8.39
N VAL A 22 -3.04 -5.49 -7.59
CA VAL A 22 -2.81 -4.51 -6.53
C VAL A 22 -2.31 -5.25 -5.29
N ALA A 23 -1.12 -4.92 -4.81
CA ALA A 23 -0.58 -5.48 -3.59
C ALA A 23 -1.20 -4.74 -2.38
N VAL A 24 -1.89 -5.47 -1.50
CA VAL A 24 -2.42 -4.91 -0.24
C VAL A 24 -1.64 -5.46 0.94
N VAL A 25 -1.08 -4.59 1.77
CA VAL A 25 -0.29 -4.94 2.96
C VAL A 25 -0.92 -4.30 4.19
N PHE A 26 -1.34 -5.13 5.15
CA PHE A 26 -1.76 -4.68 6.46
C PHE A 26 -0.61 -4.85 7.45
N VAL A 27 -0.26 -3.78 8.16
CA VAL A 27 0.79 -3.73 9.16
C VAL A 27 0.17 -4.00 10.53
N ASP A 28 0.53 -5.10 11.15
CA ASP A 28 -0.03 -5.52 12.44
C ASP A 28 0.67 -4.85 13.64
N GLU A 29 0.02 -4.88 14.81
CA GLU A 29 0.32 -4.07 16.00
C GLU A 29 1.70 -4.32 16.64
N VAL A 30 2.32 -5.48 16.39
CA VAL A 30 3.52 -5.95 17.11
C VAL A 30 4.81 -5.31 16.58
N GLN A 31 4.77 -4.50 15.53
CA GLN A 31 5.98 -3.92 14.95
C GLN A 31 6.06 -2.42 15.18
N PRO A 32 6.62 -1.97 16.31
CA PRO A 32 6.78 -0.55 16.59
C PRO A 32 7.77 0.13 15.62
N PHE A 33 8.51 -0.63 14.79
CA PHE A 33 9.49 -0.08 13.84
C PHE A 33 9.59 -0.95 12.57
N LEU A 34 9.03 -0.47 11.46
CA LEU A 34 9.27 -1.07 10.14
C LEU A 34 10.67 -0.66 9.65
N THR A 35 11.66 -1.54 9.78
CA THR A 35 13.03 -1.34 9.27
C THR A 35 13.44 -2.48 8.34
N GLY A 36 14.52 -2.28 7.57
CA GLY A 36 14.99 -3.29 6.63
C GLY A 36 13.92 -3.64 5.59
N CYS A 37 13.75 -4.93 5.28
CA CYS A 37 12.84 -5.42 4.24
C CYS A 37 11.36 -5.08 4.45
N VAL A 38 10.92 -4.83 5.69
CA VAL A 38 9.53 -4.44 5.98
C VAL A 38 9.27 -2.94 5.88
N ALA A 39 10.32 -2.12 5.72
CA ALA A 39 10.19 -0.68 5.52
C ALA A 39 9.36 -0.36 4.28
N LEU A 40 8.53 0.69 4.33
CA LEU A 40 7.60 1.01 3.24
C LEU A 40 8.30 1.21 1.89
N ASP A 41 9.47 1.86 1.85
CA ASP A 41 10.23 2.02 0.61
C ASP A 41 10.65 0.68 -0.01
N ASN A 42 10.98 -0.30 0.83
CA ASN A 42 11.35 -1.65 0.39
C ASN A 42 10.12 -2.46 -0.03
N GLN A 43 8.99 -2.28 0.65
CA GLN A 43 7.71 -2.87 0.22
C GLN A 43 7.28 -2.35 -1.15
N ALA A 44 7.38 -1.03 -1.36
CA ALA A 44 7.07 -0.40 -2.64
C ALA A 44 7.97 -0.95 -3.75
N ARG A 45 9.29 -1.02 -3.50
CA ARG A 45 10.25 -1.57 -4.46
C ARG A 45 10.02 -3.07 -4.73
N PHE A 46 9.64 -3.83 -3.72
CA PHE A 46 9.32 -5.26 -3.86
C PHE A 46 8.06 -5.46 -4.71
N ALA A 47 7.00 -4.71 -4.44
CA ALA A 47 5.76 -4.75 -5.20
C ALA A 47 6.01 -4.35 -6.67
N GLU A 48 6.76 -3.28 -6.90
CA GLU A 48 7.18 -2.84 -8.24
C GLU A 48 7.97 -3.93 -8.98
N LYS A 49 9.03 -4.47 -8.37
CA LYS A 49 9.83 -5.55 -8.98
C LYS A 49 9.00 -6.80 -9.27
N SER A 50 7.98 -7.05 -8.45
CA SER A 50 7.05 -8.17 -8.62
C SER A 50 5.98 -7.92 -9.70
N GLY A 51 5.96 -6.74 -10.32
CA GLY A 51 5.03 -6.38 -11.39
C GLY A 51 3.63 -6.00 -10.88
N ALA A 52 3.50 -5.58 -9.62
CA ALA A 52 2.25 -5.07 -9.10
C ALA A 52 1.86 -3.77 -9.81
N LEU A 53 0.55 -3.53 -9.95
CA LEU A 53 0.03 -2.29 -10.54
C LEU A 53 0.06 -1.12 -9.55
N ALA A 54 -0.11 -1.41 -8.26
CA ALA A 54 -0.07 -0.45 -7.17
C ALA A 54 0.20 -1.16 -5.83
N LEU A 55 0.60 -0.39 -4.82
CA LEU A 55 0.72 -0.83 -3.44
C LEU A 55 -0.29 -0.06 -2.57
N VAL A 56 -1.13 -0.77 -1.84
CA VAL A 56 -1.98 -0.24 -0.78
C VAL A 56 -1.44 -0.74 0.54
N VAL A 57 -1.19 0.17 1.47
CA VAL A 57 -0.58 -0.14 2.76
C VAL A 57 -1.32 0.57 3.89
N GLY A 58 -1.49 -0.09 5.03
CA GLY A 58 -2.09 0.55 6.21
C GLY A 58 -1.90 -0.29 7.47
N PRO A 59 -2.15 0.27 8.66
CA PRO A 59 -2.59 1.65 8.87
C PRO A 59 -1.43 2.65 8.96
N ALA A 60 -1.68 3.90 8.55
CA ALA A 60 -0.70 4.99 8.51
C ALA A 60 -0.04 5.24 9.87
N SER A 61 -0.81 5.10 10.96
CA SER A 61 -0.35 5.20 12.36
C SER A 61 0.83 4.28 12.68
N ARG A 62 0.99 3.17 11.95
CA ARG A 62 2.05 2.16 12.14
C ARG A 62 3.21 2.31 11.17
N ILE A 63 3.07 3.16 10.16
CA ILE A 63 4.04 3.30 9.06
C ILE A 63 4.83 4.61 9.18
N GLN A 64 4.23 5.65 9.77
CA GLN A 64 4.81 6.99 9.82
C GLN A 64 5.57 7.26 11.14
N ARG A 65 6.92 7.34 11.06
CA ARG A 65 7.72 8.12 12.03
C ARG A 65 8.65 9.16 11.41
N ASN A 66 8.88 9.15 10.10
CA ASN A 66 9.68 10.20 9.48
C ASN A 66 8.76 11.36 9.08
N ARG A 67 8.80 12.44 9.86
CA ARG A 67 8.17 13.76 9.59
C ARG A 67 8.59 14.43 8.27
N LYS A 68 9.42 13.77 7.45
CA LYS A 68 9.71 14.21 6.09
C LYS A 68 8.62 13.62 5.20
N PRO A 69 7.97 14.40 4.32
CA PRO A 69 7.09 13.85 3.31
C PRO A 69 7.85 12.72 2.63
N MET A 70 7.28 11.52 2.70
CA MET A 70 7.89 10.33 2.13
C MET A 70 8.13 10.59 0.67
N LYS A 71 9.37 10.90 0.36
CA LYS A 71 9.88 10.91 -0.99
C LYS A 71 10.03 9.44 -1.36
N ILE A 72 8.93 8.79 -1.77
CA ILE A 72 8.94 7.53 -2.51
C ILE A 72 9.59 7.85 -3.87
N ARG A 73 10.89 8.17 -3.84
CA ARG A 73 11.66 8.69 -4.96
C ARG A 73 11.98 7.60 -5.99
N ALA A 74 11.61 6.35 -5.70
CA ALA A 74 12.11 5.17 -6.40
C ALA A 74 11.03 4.23 -6.95
N SER A 75 9.76 4.35 -6.54
CA SER A 75 8.70 3.46 -7.02
C SER A 75 7.99 4.09 -8.21
N LYS A 76 7.92 3.37 -9.34
CA LYS A 76 7.12 3.79 -10.51
C LYS A 76 5.63 3.46 -10.36
N ILE A 77 5.26 2.67 -9.35
CA ILE A 77 3.88 2.29 -9.09
C ILE A 77 3.26 3.21 -8.02
N PRO A 78 1.95 3.51 -8.10
CA PRO A 78 1.25 4.25 -7.06
C PRO A 78 1.34 3.54 -5.71
N VAL A 79 1.55 4.33 -4.65
CA VAL A 79 1.53 3.85 -3.27
C VAL A 79 0.47 4.63 -2.50
N VAL A 80 -0.55 3.93 -2.02
CA VAL A 80 -1.66 4.49 -1.24
C VAL A 80 -1.49 4.07 0.21
N VAL A 81 -1.41 5.05 1.11
CA VAL A 81 -1.31 4.81 2.55
C VAL A 81 -2.67 5.09 3.17
N LEU A 82 -3.28 4.07 3.74
CA LEU A 82 -4.60 4.13 4.38
C LEU A 82 -4.48 4.53 5.84
N ASP A 83 -5.40 5.35 6.35
CA ASP A 83 -5.55 5.55 7.79
C ASP A 83 -6.10 4.30 8.50
N ASP A 84 -6.21 4.35 9.82
CA ASP A 84 -6.69 3.24 10.64
C ASP A 84 -8.13 2.80 10.31
N GLN A 85 -9.02 3.76 10.02
CA GLN A 85 -10.41 3.49 9.71
C GLN A 85 -10.56 2.88 8.30
N GLU A 86 -9.89 3.48 7.31
CA GLU A 86 -9.83 2.98 5.93
C GLU A 86 -9.21 1.58 5.88
N THR A 87 -8.16 1.34 6.68
CA THR A 87 -7.51 0.04 6.80
C THR A 87 -8.46 -1.03 7.32
N GLN A 88 -9.19 -0.75 8.39
CA GLN A 88 -10.18 -1.68 8.95
C GLN A 88 -11.30 -1.97 7.95
N ARG A 89 -11.82 -0.93 7.29
CA ARG A 89 -12.87 -1.07 6.27
C ARG A 89 -12.42 -1.95 5.12
N LEU A 90 -11.23 -1.70 4.56
CA LEU A 90 -10.70 -2.51 3.47
C LEU A 90 -10.44 -3.96 3.90
N ARG A 91 -9.92 -4.17 5.11
CA ARG A 91 -9.67 -5.51 5.67
C ARG A 91 -10.98 -6.30 5.75
N GLN A 92 -12.07 -5.67 6.21
CA GLN A 92 -13.38 -6.32 6.29
C GLN A 92 -13.92 -6.67 4.91
N GLN A 93 -13.87 -5.74 3.95
CA GLN A 93 -14.33 -5.99 2.58
C GLN A 93 -13.58 -7.13 1.89
N LEU A 94 -12.26 -7.21 2.11
CA LEU A 94 -11.45 -8.32 1.58
C LEU A 94 -11.76 -9.65 2.26
N ALA A 95 -12.06 -9.64 3.56
CA ALA A 95 -12.45 -10.85 4.29
C ALA A 95 -13.81 -11.38 3.80
N GLU A 96 -14.79 -10.51 3.61
CA GLU A 96 -16.11 -10.84 3.06
C GLU A 96 -16.00 -11.40 1.64
N ALA A 97 -15.23 -10.74 0.76
CA ALA A 97 -14.98 -11.25 -0.60
C ALA A 97 -14.25 -12.61 -0.61
N GLY A 98 -13.33 -12.81 0.33
CA GLY A 98 -12.56 -14.06 0.45
C GLY A 98 -13.40 -15.28 0.84
N GLN A 99 -14.50 -15.09 1.59
CA GLN A 99 -15.40 -16.18 1.97
C GLN A 99 -16.15 -16.79 0.78
N GLY A 100 -16.35 -16.03 -0.30
CA GLY A 100 -17.00 -16.50 -1.52
C GLY A 100 -16.04 -16.99 -2.61
N ALA A 101 -14.74 -17.16 -2.32
CA ALA A 101 -13.68 -17.34 -3.33
C ALA A 101 -13.70 -16.25 -4.43
N ALA A 102 -14.25 -15.07 -4.12
CA ALA A 102 -14.42 -13.99 -5.08
C ALA A 102 -13.13 -13.18 -5.24
N VAL A 103 -12.87 -12.74 -6.47
CA VAL A 103 -11.78 -11.81 -6.77
C VAL A 103 -12.27 -10.39 -6.48
N ALA A 104 -11.65 -9.74 -5.50
CA ALA A 104 -11.90 -8.32 -5.25
C ALA A 104 -11.18 -7.46 -6.30
N HIS A 105 -11.93 -6.68 -7.08
CA HIS A 105 -11.38 -5.70 -8.01
C HIS A 105 -11.25 -4.34 -7.31
N LEU A 106 -10.02 -3.83 -7.21
CA LEU A 106 -9.75 -2.49 -6.70
C LEU A 106 -9.54 -1.53 -7.86
N ARG A 107 -10.23 -0.39 -7.81
CA ARG A 107 -10.01 0.75 -8.70
C ARG A 107 -9.43 1.90 -7.88
N LEU A 108 -8.30 2.45 -8.33
CA LEU A 108 -7.66 3.60 -7.72
C LEU A 108 -7.82 4.79 -8.67
N ASP A 109 -8.64 5.76 -8.28
CA ASP A 109 -8.80 7.01 -9.01
C ASP A 109 -8.09 8.13 -8.24
N PHE A 110 -7.29 8.93 -8.93
CA PHE A 110 -6.73 10.16 -8.36
C PHE A 110 -7.79 11.25 -8.42
N ILE A 111 -8.31 11.65 -7.27
CA ILE A 111 -9.26 12.76 -7.16
C ILE A 111 -8.46 13.98 -6.70
N GLU A 112 -8.20 14.93 -7.60
CA GLU A 112 -7.78 16.27 -7.19
C GLU A 112 -8.94 16.88 -6.38
N PRO A 113 -8.76 17.19 -5.08
CA PRO A 113 -9.78 17.93 -4.36
C PRO A 113 -9.93 19.28 -5.06
N LYS A 114 -11.15 19.63 -5.47
CA LYS A 114 -11.46 20.96 -6.01
C LYS A 114 -10.78 22.01 -5.12
N PRO A 115 -10.01 22.97 -5.68
CA PRO A 115 -9.34 23.96 -4.87
C PRO A 115 -10.40 24.69 -4.03
N PRO A 116 -10.23 24.79 -2.69
CA PRO A 116 -11.24 25.34 -1.79
C PRO A 116 -11.58 26.79 -2.10
N HIS A 117 -10.73 27.49 -2.85
CA HIS A 117 -10.92 28.86 -3.27
C HIS A 117 -10.82 28.93 -4.80
N VAL A 118 -11.95 29.13 -5.46
CA VAL A 118 -11.99 29.53 -6.87
C VAL A 118 -11.90 31.05 -6.87
N LEU A 119 -10.74 31.61 -7.18
CA LEU A 119 -10.59 33.04 -7.40
C LEU A 119 -11.43 33.43 -8.62
N LYS A 120 -12.48 34.23 -8.41
CA LYS A 120 -13.23 34.85 -9.49
C LYS A 120 -12.51 36.14 -9.89
N LEU A 121 -12.22 36.28 -11.19
CA LEU A 121 -11.82 37.58 -11.76
C LEU A 121 -12.98 38.57 -11.57
N GLN A 122 -12.65 39.77 -11.08
CA GLN A 122 -13.54 40.93 -11.07
C GLN A 122 -13.51 41.62 -12.43
#